data_AF-A0AAW9N7H4-F1
#
_entry.id   AF-A0AAW9N7H4-F1
#
_cell.length_a   1.000
_cell.length_b   1.000
_cell.length_c   1.000
_cell.angle_alpha   90.00
_cell.angle_beta   90.00
_cell.angle_gamma   90.00
#
_symmetry.space_group_name_H-M   'P 1'
#
loop_
_entity.id
_entity.type
_entity.pdbx_description
1 polymer ?
#
loop_
_entity_poly.entity_id
_entity_poly.type
_entity_poly.pdbx_seq_one_letter_code
_entity_poly.pdbx_strand_id
1 'polypeptide(L)'
;MNQTKGHSERDEFSINSLAQAVFIVNKHAKTALEPKNLYNLKRLALSKLMQEGKAKKIGLHFSDNPRFAAQQSDVIVECGSYVFHLPPTKEDLKKLPHLGSRAASIRNPKAALSLSKAKQILQSYVGQAGEKQPNTTNTEKRAHGRKSVKQPFHNPFPSSFLGKGSKY
;
A
#
# COMPACT_ATOMS: atom_id res chain seq x y z
N MET A 1 21.12 34.10 -29.01
CA MET A 1 20.18 33.01 -28.69
C MET A 1 20.83 32.10 -27.66
N ASN A 2 20.45 32.21 -26.38
CA ASN A 2 20.99 31.34 -25.33
C ASN A 2 19.98 30.21 -25.08
N GLN A 3 20.41 28.99 -25.39
CA GLN A 3 19.60 27.78 -25.29
C GLN A 3 19.29 27.48 -23.81
N THR A 4 18.00 27.32 -23.52
CA THR A 4 17.46 26.83 -22.25
C THR A 4 17.77 25.34 -22.10
N LYS A 5 18.80 25.00 -21.31
CA LYS A 5 18.96 23.63 -20.82
C LYS A 5 17.95 23.39 -19.71
N GLY A 6 16.76 22.92 -20.09
CA GLY A 6 15.82 22.28 -19.17
C GLY A 6 16.41 20.95 -18.70
N HIS A 7 17.21 20.99 -17.63
CA HIS A 7 17.54 19.78 -16.89
C HIS A 7 16.23 19.30 -16.24
N SER A 8 15.61 18.28 -16.83
CA SER A 8 14.70 17.40 -16.10
C SER A 8 15.55 16.61 -15.10
N GLU A 9 15.83 17.24 -13.96
CA GLU A 9 16.42 16.62 -12.78
C GLU A 9 15.49 15.47 -12.37
N ARG A 10 15.74 14.27 -12.90
CA ARG A 10 15.20 13.04 -12.32
C ARG A 10 15.87 12.93 -10.97
N ASP A 11 15.17 13.35 -9.91
CA ASP A 11 15.62 13.14 -8.53
C ASP A 11 16.21 11.73 -8.40
N GLU A 12 17.53 11.64 -8.30
CA GLU A 12 18.22 10.36 -8.28
C GLU A 12 18.07 9.77 -6.89
N PHE A 13 16.92 9.13 -6.63
CA PHE A 13 16.69 8.44 -5.38
C PHE A 13 17.65 7.25 -5.25
N SER A 14 18.34 7.16 -4.11
CA SER A 14 19.16 6.00 -3.80
C SER A 14 18.33 4.71 -3.75
N ILE A 15 18.94 3.57 -4.09
CA ILE A 15 18.27 2.26 -4.08
C ILE A 15 17.65 1.97 -2.71
N ASN A 16 18.35 2.30 -1.62
CA ASN A 16 17.86 2.13 -0.26
C ASN A 16 16.65 3.02 0.06
N SER A 17 16.63 4.26 -0.45
CA SER A 17 15.48 5.16 -0.31
C SER A 17 14.24 4.61 -1.02
N LEU A 18 14.42 4.11 -2.25
CA LEU A 18 13.35 3.47 -3.01
C LEU A 18 12.84 2.21 -2.32
N ALA A 19 13.76 1.34 -1.86
CA ALA A 19 13.42 0.13 -1.13
C ALA A 19 12.66 0.43 0.16
N GLN A 20 13.11 1.42 0.94
CA GLN A 20 12.43 1.87 2.15
C GLN A 20 11.03 2.41 1.83
N ALA A 21 10.87 3.20 0.76
CA ALA A 21 9.57 3.70 0.34
C ALA A 21 8.61 2.57 -0.08
N VAL A 22 9.09 1.57 -0.83
CA VAL A 22 8.32 0.35 -1.17
C VAL A 22 7.88 -0.39 0.09
N PHE A 23 8.77 -0.53 1.08
CA PHE A 23 8.47 -1.19 2.35
C PHE A 23 7.36 -0.47 3.13
N ILE A 24 7.44 0.86 3.25
CA ILE A 24 6.43 1.68 3.92
C ILE A 24 5.08 1.58 3.20
N VAL A 25 5.04 1.74 1.87
CA VAL A 25 3.80 1.61 1.09
C VAL A 25 3.16 0.24 1.30
N ASN A 26 3.93 -0.84 1.29
CA ASN A 26 3.43 -2.18 1.56
C ASN A 26 2.91 -2.35 2.99
N LYS A 27 3.58 -1.77 3.99
CA LYS A 27 3.12 -1.80 5.39
C LYS A 27 1.74 -1.15 5.53
N HIS A 28 1.54 0.02 4.92
CA HIS A 28 0.26 0.74 4.98
C HIS A 28 -0.82 0.10 4.11
N ALA A 29 -0.47 -0.53 2.98
CA ALA A 29 -1.43 -1.25 2.15
C ALA A 29 -2.14 -2.39 2.89
N LYS A 30 -1.52 -2.99 3.91
CA LYS A 30 -2.13 -4.04 4.73
C LYS A 30 -3.24 -3.54 5.65
N THR A 31 -3.25 -2.24 5.97
CA THR A 31 -4.15 -1.65 6.96
C THR A 31 -5.01 -0.52 6.40
N ALA A 32 -4.80 -0.12 5.14
CA ALA A 32 -5.56 0.95 4.49
C ALA A 32 -6.97 0.48 4.11
N LEU A 33 -7.95 1.38 4.21
CA LEU A 33 -9.32 1.14 3.71
C LEU A 33 -9.33 0.90 2.19
N GLU A 34 -8.51 1.66 1.46
CA GLU A 34 -8.38 1.57 0.00
C GLU A 34 -6.98 1.07 -0.41
N PRO A 35 -6.70 -0.25 -0.32
CA PRO A 35 -5.35 -0.79 -0.49
C PRO A 35 -4.91 -0.90 -1.97
N LYS A 36 -5.86 -0.86 -2.91
CA LYS A 36 -5.61 -1.09 -4.36
C LYS A 36 -4.55 -0.13 -4.92
N ASN A 37 -4.65 1.16 -4.60
CA ASN A 37 -3.73 2.18 -5.11
C ASN A 37 -2.30 1.95 -4.61
N LEU A 38 -2.14 1.59 -3.34
CA LEU A 38 -0.83 1.33 -2.73
C LEU A 38 -0.20 0.05 -3.28
N TYR A 39 -0.99 -1.01 -3.50
CA TYR A 39 -0.49 -2.24 -4.14
C TYR A 39 -0.06 -2.00 -5.57
N ASN A 40 -0.81 -1.20 -6.34
CA ASN A 40 -0.43 -0.84 -7.71
C ASN A 40 0.87 -0.06 -7.75
N LEU A 41 1.02 0.96 -6.88
CA LEU A 41 2.24 1.74 -6.79
C LEU A 41 3.46 0.89 -6.40
N LYS A 42 3.30 0.01 -5.40
CA LYS A 42 4.33 -0.96 -5.01
C LYS A 42 4.73 -1.86 -6.18
N ARG A 43 3.75 -2.42 -6.90
CA ARG A 43 3.99 -3.35 -8.02
C ARG A 43 4.75 -2.68 -9.15
N LEU A 44 4.33 -1.47 -9.55
CA LEU A 44 4.99 -0.70 -10.61
C LEU A 44 6.42 -0.34 -10.23
N ALA A 45 6.64 0.13 -9.00
CA ALA A 45 7.97 0.47 -8.50
C ALA A 45 8.91 -0.74 -8.49
N LEU A 46 8.47 -1.88 -7.95
CA LEU A 46 9.28 -3.10 -7.95
C LEU A 46 9.56 -3.63 -9.36
N SER A 47 8.58 -3.55 -10.27
CA SER A 47 8.78 -3.93 -11.67
C SER A 47 9.87 -3.09 -12.34
N LYS A 48 9.83 -1.76 -12.13
CA LYS A 48 10.83 -0.85 -12.65
C LYS A 48 12.22 -1.08 -12.02
N LEU A 49 12.28 -1.30 -10.71
CA LEU A 49 13.52 -1.64 -10.01
C LEU A 49 14.17 -2.93 -10.55
N MET A 50 13.37 -3.94 -10.88
CA MET A 50 13.87 -5.17 -11.49
C MET A 50 14.35 -4.94 -12.93
N GLN A 51 13.63 -4.15 -13.73
CA GLN A 51 14.03 -3.79 -15.10
C GLN A 51 15.34 -2.99 -15.12
N GLU A 52 15.55 -2.09 -14.15
CA GLU A 52 16.76 -1.30 -13.99
C GLU A 52 17.92 -2.08 -13.33
N GLY A 53 17.71 -3.35 -12.95
CA GLY A 53 18.72 -4.18 -12.28
C GLY A 53 19.04 -3.76 -10.83
N LYS A 54 18.26 -2.84 -10.24
CA LYS A 54 18.38 -2.37 -8.86
C LYS A 54 17.78 -3.33 -7.84
N ALA A 55 16.89 -4.22 -8.29
CA ALA A 55 16.33 -5.31 -7.51
C ALA A 55 16.56 -6.65 -8.21
N LYS A 56 16.79 -7.71 -7.43
CA LYS A 56 17.13 -9.05 -7.96
C LYS A 56 16.29 -10.12 -7.28
N LYS A 57 15.81 -11.08 -8.08
CA LYS A 57 15.18 -12.29 -7.57
C LYS A 57 16.27 -13.24 -7.10
N ILE A 58 16.32 -13.55 -5.81
CA ILE A 58 17.37 -14.40 -5.24
C ILE A 58 16.97 -15.88 -5.32
N GLY A 59 15.71 -16.19 -5.03
CA GLY A 59 15.25 -17.56 -4.85
C GLY A 59 13.79 -17.65 -4.43
N LEU A 60 13.39 -18.85 -4.03
CA LEU A 60 12.06 -19.17 -3.54
C LEU A 60 12.12 -19.56 -2.05
N HIS A 61 11.18 -19.06 -1.26
CA HIS A 61 10.89 -19.62 0.08
C HIS A 61 9.55 -20.33 0.07
N PHE A 62 9.37 -21.29 0.99
CA PHE A 62 8.03 -21.76 1.30
C PHE A 62 7.22 -20.62 1.93
N SER A 63 5.95 -20.51 1.53
CA SER A 63 5.03 -19.54 2.10
C SER A 63 4.56 -19.99 3.48
N ASP A 64 4.52 -19.06 4.43
CA ASP A 64 4.11 -19.34 5.81
C ASP A 64 2.59 -19.67 5.90
N ASN A 65 1.78 -19.16 4.96
CA ASN A 65 0.32 -19.30 4.97
C ASN A 65 -0.23 -19.92 3.66
N PRO A 66 0.03 -21.21 3.41
CA PRO A 66 -0.46 -21.89 2.21
C PRO A 66 -1.98 -21.97 2.16
N ARG A 67 -2.58 -21.66 1.01
CA ARG A 67 -4.01 -21.93 0.78
C ARG A 67 -4.22 -23.41 0.44
N PHE A 68 -5.36 -23.96 0.87
CA PHE A 68 -5.80 -25.33 0.55
C PHE A 68 -4.87 -26.44 1.04
N ALA A 69 -4.11 -26.20 2.11
CA ALA A 69 -3.11 -27.15 2.65
C ALA A 69 -2.06 -27.63 1.63
N ALA A 70 -1.91 -26.91 0.50
CA ALA A 70 -0.92 -27.21 -0.52
C ALA A 70 0.33 -26.36 -0.29
N GLN A 71 1.52 -26.96 -0.36
CA GLN A 71 2.77 -26.22 -0.24
C GLN A 71 2.87 -25.17 -1.35
N GLN A 72 3.07 -23.91 -0.97
CA GLN A 72 3.23 -22.79 -1.89
C GLN A 72 4.60 -22.16 -1.65
N SER A 73 5.15 -21.54 -2.69
CA SER A 73 6.43 -20.85 -2.63
C SER A 73 6.23 -19.38 -2.97
N ASP A 74 7.04 -18.51 -2.36
CA ASP A 74 7.09 -17.08 -2.62
C ASP A 74 8.47 -16.71 -3.17
N VAL A 75 8.50 -15.81 -4.16
CA VAL A 75 9.74 -15.27 -4.72
C VAL A 75 10.32 -14.24 -3.76
N ILE A 76 11.61 -14.40 -3.48
CA ILE A 76 12.39 -13.49 -2.67
C ILE A 76 13.07 -12.51 -3.61
N VAL A 77 12.78 -11.23 -3.39
CA VAL A 77 13.38 -10.12 -4.12
C VAL A 77 14.22 -9.28 -3.17
N GLU A 78 15.50 -9.16 -3.46
CA GLU A 78 16.41 -8.22 -2.80
C GLU A 78 16.37 -6.87 -3.50
N CYS A 79 16.32 -5.79 -2.71
CA CYS A 79 16.46 -4.44 -3.21
C CYS A 79 17.15 -3.60 -2.14
N GLY A 80 18.43 -3.28 -2.37
CA GLY A 80 19.26 -2.60 -1.38
C GLY A 80 19.30 -3.40 -0.06
N SER A 81 19.07 -2.73 1.07
CA SER A 81 19.02 -3.36 2.39
C SER A 81 17.69 -4.04 2.75
N TYR A 82 16.77 -4.21 1.79
CA TYR A 82 15.43 -4.74 2.03
C TYR A 82 15.15 -6.00 1.20
N VAL A 83 14.37 -6.89 1.78
CA VAL A 83 13.89 -8.12 1.14
C VAL A 83 12.36 -8.10 1.05
N PHE A 84 11.83 -8.52 -0.10
CA PHE A 84 10.41 -8.57 -0.40
C PHE A 84 9.99 -9.97 -0.85
N HIS A 85 8.78 -10.36 -0.47
CA HIS A 85 8.12 -11.57 -0.96
C HIS A 85 7.05 -11.21 -2.00
N LEU A 86 7.09 -11.89 -3.13
CA LEU A 86 6.13 -11.74 -4.23
C LEU A 86 5.56 -13.10 -4.62
N PRO A 87 4.31 -13.15 -5.11
CA PRO A 87 3.76 -14.35 -5.72
C PRO A 87 4.65 -14.81 -6.89
N PRO A 88 4.95 -16.12 -6.99
CA PRO A 88 5.82 -16.64 -8.03
C PRO A 88 5.14 -16.66 -9.38
N THR A 89 5.91 -16.45 -10.44
CA THR A 89 5.48 -16.77 -11.81
C THR A 89 5.89 -18.20 -12.19
N LYS A 90 5.30 -18.72 -13.27
CA LYS A 90 5.68 -20.05 -13.81
C LYS A 90 7.16 -20.14 -14.16
N GLU A 91 7.77 -19.04 -14.59
CA GLU A 91 9.20 -19.00 -14.91
C GLU A 91 10.06 -18.99 -13.65
N ASP A 92 9.64 -18.26 -12.62
CA ASP A 92 10.35 -18.19 -11.35
C ASP A 92 10.47 -19.58 -10.72
N LEU A 93 9.38 -20.36 -10.73
CA LEU A 93 9.37 -21.74 -10.22
C LEU A 93 10.31 -22.69 -10.97
N LYS A 94 10.63 -22.39 -12.23
CA LYS A 94 11.54 -23.21 -13.06
C LYS A 94 13.00 -22.79 -12.93
N LYS A 95 13.25 -21.49 -12.77
CA LYS A 95 14.60 -20.89 -12.88
C LYS A 95 15.24 -20.62 -11.53
N LEU A 96 14.46 -20.31 -10.50
CA LEU A 96 15.00 -19.90 -9.20
C LEU A 96 15.22 -21.10 -8.28
N PRO A 97 16.33 -21.13 -7.54
CA PRO A 97 16.56 -22.17 -6.53
C PRO A 97 15.61 -21.99 -5.34
N HIS A 98 15.24 -23.10 -4.72
CA HIS A 98 14.48 -23.08 -3.48
C HIS A 98 15.43 -22.95 -2.27
N LEU A 99 15.26 -21.90 -1.47
CA LEU A 99 16.11 -21.58 -0.32
C LEU A 99 15.54 -22.13 1.00
N GLY A 100 14.41 -22.84 0.93
CA GLY A 100 13.78 -23.50 2.08
C GLY A 100 12.78 -22.60 2.79
N SER A 101 12.73 -22.70 4.12
CA SER A 101 11.82 -21.93 4.95
C SER A 101 12.41 -20.57 5.32
N ARG A 102 11.54 -19.57 5.47
CA ARG A 102 11.94 -18.21 5.82
C ARG A 102 12.53 -18.16 7.25
N ALA A 103 13.78 -17.72 7.39
CA ALA A 103 14.41 -17.53 8.69
C ALA A 103 13.71 -16.44 9.52
N ALA A 104 13.30 -16.77 10.75
CA ALA A 104 12.60 -15.84 11.64
C ALA A 104 13.51 -14.73 12.20
N SER A 105 14.83 -14.88 12.17
CA SER A 105 15.81 -13.89 12.63
C SER A 105 16.01 -12.74 11.64
N ILE A 106 15.87 -13.00 10.34
CA ILE A 106 16.16 -12.03 9.29
C ILE A 106 14.95 -11.10 9.12
N ARG A 107 15.19 -9.80 9.28
CA ARG A 107 14.17 -8.75 9.21
C ARG A 107 14.67 -7.57 8.39
N ASN A 108 13.73 -6.92 7.71
CA ASN A 108 14.00 -5.64 7.07
C ASN A 108 14.37 -4.59 8.13
N PRO A 109 15.29 -3.67 7.82
CA PRO A 109 15.71 -2.63 8.74
C PRO A 109 14.54 -1.69 9.07
N LYS A 110 14.61 -1.05 10.24
CA LYS A 110 13.59 -0.08 10.69
C LYS A 110 13.50 1.07 9.68
N ALA A 111 12.28 1.43 9.32
CA ALA A 111 12.01 2.52 8.39
C ALA A 111 11.43 3.73 9.15
N ALA A 112 11.96 4.92 8.86
CA ALA A 112 11.59 6.18 9.53
C ALA A 112 10.75 7.12 8.63
N LEU A 113 10.32 6.66 7.45
CA LEU A 113 9.73 7.49 6.42
C LEU A 113 8.19 7.48 6.50
N SER A 114 7.55 8.64 6.30
CA SER A 114 6.08 8.77 6.35
C SER A 114 5.42 8.21 5.08
N LEU A 115 4.17 7.74 5.17
CA LEU A 115 3.43 7.23 4.01
C LEU A 115 3.33 8.27 2.88
N SER A 116 3.07 9.53 3.22
CA SER A 116 2.95 10.60 2.23
C SER A 116 4.26 10.77 1.43
N LYS A 117 5.39 10.82 2.14
CA LYS A 117 6.70 10.92 1.50
C LYS A 117 7.04 9.66 0.69
N ALA A 118 6.66 8.47 1.16
CA ALA A 118 6.91 7.22 0.46
C ALA A 118 6.19 7.20 -0.89
N LYS A 119 4.92 7.62 -0.90
CA LYS A 119 4.13 7.75 -2.13
C LYS A 119 4.79 8.72 -3.09
N GLN A 120 5.16 9.91 -2.62
CA GLN A 120 5.80 10.92 -3.46
C GLN A 120 7.08 10.38 -4.11
N ILE A 121 7.96 9.74 -3.33
CA ILE A 121 9.21 9.13 -3.85
C ILE A 121 8.90 8.11 -4.94
N LEU A 122 7.97 7.18 -4.69
CA LEU A 122 7.65 6.14 -5.67
C LEU A 122 6.91 6.69 -6.89
N GLN A 123 6.06 7.69 -6.74
CA GLN A 123 5.35 8.34 -7.85
C GLN A 123 6.31 9.10 -8.76
N SER A 124 7.23 9.86 -8.18
CA SER A 124 8.32 10.52 -8.92
C SER A 124 9.21 9.48 -9.62
N TYR A 125 9.52 8.37 -8.94
CA TYR A 125 10.37 7.32 -9.49
C TYR A 125 9.71 6.55 -10.64
N VAL A 126 8.47 6.08 -10.48
CA VAL A 126 7.76 5.31 -11.53
C VAL A 126 7.46 6.20 -12.75
N GLY A 127 7.35 7.52 -12.54
CA GLY A 127 6.72 8.43 -13.48
C GLY A 127 5.20 8.32 -13.30
N GLN A 128 4.50 9.46 -13.34
CA GLN A 128 3.05 9.50 -13.12
C GLN A 128 2.31 8.56 -14.08
N ALA A 129 2.03 7.34 -13.66
CA ALA A 129 0.95 6.54 -14.22
C ALA A 129 -0.36 7.17 -13.73
N GLY A 130 -0.74 8.27 -14.39
CA GLY A 130 -2.03 8.95 -14.32
C GLY A 130 -2.75 8.87 -12.99
N GLU A 131 -2.37 9.71 -12.03
CA GLU A 131 -3.38 10.24 -11.12
C GLU A 131 -4.32 11.09 -11.98
N LYS A 132 -5.40 10.49 -12.49
CA LYS A 132 -6.65 11.24 -12.56
C LYS A 132 -6.94 11.60 -11.11
N GLN A 133 -6.61 12.84 -10.77
CA GLN A 133 -6.95 13.48 -9.51
C GLN A 133 -8.40 13.10 -9.16
N PRO A 134 -8.72 12.75 -7.89
CA PRO A 134 -10.11 12.83 -7.48
C PRO A 134 -10.54 14.27 -7.76
N ASN A 135 -11.58 14.42 -8.59
CA ASN A 135 -12.21 15.71 -8.87
C ASN A 135 -12.25 16.51 -7.58
N THR A 136 -11.52 17.63 -7.54
CA THR A 136 -11.75 18.67 -6.56
C THR A 136 -13.16 19.16 -6.83
N THR A 137 -14.15 18.55 -6.20
CA THR A 137 -15.45 19.18 -6.07
C THR A 137 -15.19 20.42 -5.26
N ASN A 138 -15.15 21.56 -5.97
CA ASN A 138 -15.33 22.88 -5.40
C ASN A 138 -16.50 22.78 -4.44
N THR A 139 -16.19 22.63 -3.15
CA THR A 139 -17.19 22.73 -2.11
C THR A 139 -17.36 24.23 -1.95
N GLU A 140 -18.15 24.82 -2.86
CA GLU A 140 -18.73 26.13 -2.64
C GLU A 140 -19.33 26.10 -1.25
N LYS A 141 -18.86 27.01 -0.39
CA LYS A 141 -19.43 27.28 0.93
C LYS A 141 -20.87 27.75 0.71
N ARG A 142 -21.81 26.81 0.63
CA ARG A 142 -23.22 27.14 0.79
C ARG A 142 -23.45 27.40 2.27
N ALA A 143 -23.54 28.67 2.63
CA ALA A 143 -24.05 29.12 3.90
C ALA A 143 -25.54 28.72 4.01
N HIS A 144 -25.78 27.49 4.47
CA HIS A 144 -27.12 27.04 4.82
C HIS A 144 -27.38 27.36 6.29
N GLY A 145 -28.01 28.51 6.53
CA GLY A 145 -28.61 28.81 7.83
C GLY A 145 -29.59 27.69 8.20
N ARG A 146 -29.27 26.93 9.25
CA ARG A 146 -30.18 25.95 9.84
C ARG A 146 -31.25 26.70 10.63
N LYS A 147 -32.47 26.80 10.10
CA LYS A 147 -33.65 27.02 10.94
C LYS A 147 -33.92 25.72 11.71
N SER A 148 -33.87 25.76 13.04
CA SER A 148 -34.22 24.61 13.88
C SER A 148 -35.73 24.37 13.84
N VAL A 149 -36.17 23.37 13.09
CA VAL A 149 -37.54 22.86 13.21
C VAL A 149 -37.53 21.81 14.31
N LYS A 150 -38.10 22.15 15.48
CA LYS A 150 -38.36 21.19 16.56
C LYS A 150 -39.49 20.26 16.10
N GLN A 151 -39.15 19.10 15.56
CA GLN A 151 -40.12 18.02 15.39
C GLN A 151 -40.18 17.19 16.68
N PRO A 152 -41.37 16.85 17.21
CA PRO A 152 -41.47 15.95 18.35
C PRO A 152 -40.98 14.54 17.96
N PHE A 153 -40.14 13.96 18.80
CA PHE A 153 -39.56 12.64 18.59
C PHE A 153 -40.66 11.57 18.66
N HIS A 154 -41.02 10.97 17.52
CA HIS A 154 -41.88 9.79 17.50
C HIS A 154 -41.02 8.56 17.75
N ASN A 155 -41.25 7.88 18.87
CA ASN A 155 -40.46 6.73 19.30
C ASN A 155 -41.07 5.45 18.67
N PRO A 156 -40.41 4.78 17.71
CA PRO A 156 -41.01 3.66 16.97
C PRO A 156 -40.95 2.32 17.73
N PHE A 157 -40.43 2.31 18.97
CA PHE A 157 -40.38 1.13 19.84
C PHE A 157 -41.13 1.42 21.14
N PRO A 158 -42.47 1.27 21.19
CA PRO A 158 -43.16 1.24 22.46
C PRO A 158 -42.73 -0.05 23.17
N SER A 159 -41.79 0.06 24.11
CA SER A 159 -41.34 -1.07 24.92
C SER A 159 -42.49 -1.58 25.78
N SER A 160 -43.24 -2.55 25.27
CA SER A 160 -44.16 -3.39 26.04
C SER A 160 -43.47 -4.61 26.65
N PHE A 161 -42.14 -4.69 26.59
CA PHE A 161 -41.35 -5.83 27.07
C PHE A 161 -40.96 -5.75 28.57
N LEU A 162 -41.24 -4.64 29.25
CA LEU A 162 -41.29 -4.62 30.71
C LEU A 162 -42.73 -4.42 31.14
N GLY A 163 -43.27 -5.45 31.76
CA GLY A 163 -44.64 -5.53 32.24
C GLY A 163 -45.03 -4.33 33.10
N LYS A 164 -46.30 -3.95 32.97
CA LYS A 164 -46.97 -3.00 33.85
C LYS A 164 -46.84 -3.46 35.31
N GLY A 165 -46.44 -2.54 36.18
CA GLY A 165 -46.98 -2.40 37.53
C GLY A 165 -46.47 -3.36 38.60
N SER A 166 -45.55 -2.87 39.42
CA SER A 166 -45.69 -2.98 40.88
C SER A 166 -45.24 -1.66 41.49
N LYS A 167 -46.20 -0.94 42.07
CA LYS A 167 -45.98 0.07 43.10
C LYS A 167 -46.70 -0.46 44.34
N TYR A 168 -45.99 -0.51 45.47
CA TYR A 168 -46.64 -0.47 46.78
C TYR A 168 -47.30 0.90 46.95
#